data_AF-A0A4Y2N0H4-F1
#
_entry.id   AF-A0A4Y2N0H4-F1
#
_cell.length_a   1.000
_cell.length_b   1.000
_cell.length_c   1.000
_cell.angle_alpha   90.00
_cell.angle_beta   90.00
_cell.angle_gamma   90.00
#
_symmetry.space_group_name_H-M   'P 1'
#
loop_
_entity.id
_entity.type
_entity.pdbx_description
1 polymer ?
#
loop_
_entity_poly.entity_id
_entity_poly.type
_entity_poly.pdbx_seq_one_letter_code
_entity_poly.pdbx_strand_id
1 'polypeptide(L)'
;MFWGSETGYEEVASIIKPSLDCPVTNRTGYIISAFRVFPGEDREKLEKNWLTWTGARQVYTSLPKHLGLRRLTFHKKLFPDGGITYVLMCECSALVEHVTEALVFVDHLRARCCGYTALYRPVDAF
;
A
#
# COMPACT_ATOMS: atom_id res chain seq x y z
N MET A 1 -4.82 4.98 -34.78
CA MET A 1 -6.15 4.78 -34.17
C MET A 1 -5.98 3.55 -33.27
N PHE A 2 -5.76 3.59 -31.96
CA PHE A 2 -6.09 4.53 -30.89
C PHE A 2 -4.84 4.81 -30.03
N TRP A 3 -4.71 6.05 -29.55
CA TRP A 3 -3.74 6.47 -28.55
C TRP A 3 -4.28 6.19 -27.16
N GLY A 4 -3.43 5.70 -26.24
CA GLY A 4 -3.69 5.62 -24.80
C GLY A 4 -3.87 4.20 -24.27
N SER A 5 -2.79 3.46 -24.04
CA SER A 5 -2.82 2.35 -23.09
C SER A 5 -3.07 2.96 -21.71
N GLU A 6 -4.26 2.78 -21.14
CA GLU A 6 -4.56 3.20 -19.77
C GLU A 6 -3.63 2.47 -18.80
N THR A 7 -2.53 3.12 -18.41
CA THR A 7 -1.65 2.65 -17.35
C THR A 7 -2.35 2.86 -16.01
N GLY A 8 -3.34 2.02 -15.72
CA GLY A 8 -4.15 2.08 -14.51
C GLY A 8 -3.87 0.93 -13.54
N TYR A 9 -4.17 1.18 -12.28
CA TYR A 9 -4.27 0.15 -11.24
C TYR A 9 -5.74 0.02 -10.82
N GLU A 10 -6.19 -1.21 -10.64
CA GLU A 10 -7.50 -1.53 -10.05
C GLU A 10 -7.35 -2.03 -8.62
N GLU A 11 -8.31 -1.70 -7.76
CA GLU A 11 -8.37 -2.24 -6.40
C GLU A 11 -8.89 -3.69 -6.45
N VAL A 12 -8.08 -4.63 -5.97
CA VAL A 12 -8.41 -6.07 -5.94
C VAL A 12 -8.96 -6.48 -4.56
N ALA A 13 -8.48 -5.83 -3.49
CA ALA A 13 -8.94 -6.10 -2.14
C ALA A 13 -8.70 -4.91 -1.21
N SER A 14 -9.51 -4.82 -0.15
CA SER A 14 -9.30 -3.81 0.88
C SER A 14 -9.75 -4.23 2.28
N ILE A 15 -9.11 -3.63 3.28
CA ILE A 15 -9.54 -3.61 4.67
C ILE A 15 -9.73 -2.14 5.04
N ILE A 16 -10.96 -1.76 5.31
CA ILE A 16 -11.31 -0.42 5.78
C ILE A 16 -11.66 -0.55 7.26
N LYS A 17 -10.93 0.15 8.13
CA LYS A 17 -11.37 0.26 9.53
C LYS A 17 -12.56 1.22 9.57
N PRO A 18 -13.68 0.83 10.21
CA PRO A 18 -14.89 1.66 10.27
C PRO A 18 -14.76 2.93 11.14
N SER A 19 -13.53 3.37 11.44
CA SER A 19 -13.27 4.62 12.14
C SER A 19 -13.50 5.81 11.22
N LEU A 20 -14.69 6.43 11.39
CA LEU A 20 -15.14 7.81 11.09
C LEU A 20 -14.65 8.40 9.77
N ASP A 21 -15.58 8.94 8.97
CA ASP A 21 -15.38 9.77 7.77
C ASP A 21 -14.57 11.06 8.05
N CYS A 22 -13.40 10.93 8.65
CA CYS A 22 -12.47 12.00 8.89
C CYS A 22 -11.77 12.27 7.56
N PRO A 23 -11.83 13.51 7.05
CA PRO A 23 -11.19 13.84 5.80
C PRO A 23 -9.69 13.54 5.85
N VAL A 24 -9.10 13.35 4.66
CA VAL A 24 -7.65 13.39 4.48
C VAL A 24 -7.20 14.80 4.92
N THR A 25 -6.19 14.85 5.78
CA THR A 25 -5.63 16.11 6.30
C THR A 25 -4.15 16.17 5.95
N ASN A 26 -3.50 17.29 6.21
CA ASN A 26 -2.04 17.43 6.11
C ASN A 26 -1.25 16.49 7.06
N ARG A 27 -1.93 15.82 8.00
CA ARG A 27 -1.36 14.82 8.91
C ARG A 27 -1.45 13.39 8.37
N THR A 28 -2.31 13.19 7.38
CA THR A 28 -2.50 11.91 6.73
C THR A 28 -1.24 11.56 5.94
N GLY A 29 -0.82 10.31 6.02
CA GLY A 29 0.26 9.79 5.20
C GLY A 29 -0.01 8.36 4.78
N TYR A 30 0.78 7.90 3.82
CA TYR A 30 0.64 6.61 3.19
C TYR A 30 1.94 5.83 3.30
N ILE A 31 1.82 4.55 3.65
CA ILE A 31 2.89 3.57 3.44
C ILE A 31 2.52 2.84 2.15
N ILE A 32 3.36 2.95 1.13
CA ILE A 32 3.13 2.33 -0.17
C ILE A 32 4.23 1.30 -0.40
N SER A 33 3.83 0.06 -0.70
CA SER A 33 4.73 -1.01 -1.09
C SER A 33 4.42 -1.45 -2.51
N ALA A 34 5.38 -1.28 -3.41
CA ALA A 34 5.26 -1.61 -4.82
C ALA A 34 6.13 -2.82 -5.18
N PHE A 35 5.58 -3.80 -5.88
CA PHE A 35 6.32 -5.01 -6.24
C PHE A 35 5.81 -5.67 -7.51
N ARG A 36 6.56 -6.67 -7.96
CA ARG A 36 6.19 -7.56 -9.05
C ARG A 36 6.34 -9.00 -8.61
N VAL A 37 5.51 -9.86 -9.17
CA VAL A 37 5.62 -11.31 -8.97
C VAL A 37 6.64 -11.86 -9.96
N PHE A 38 7.50 -12.78 -9.52
CA PHE A 38 8.47 -13.42 -10.40
C PHE A 38 7.77 -14.25 -11.48
N PRO A 39 8.36 -14.38 -12.68
CA PRO A 39 7.81 -15.27 -13.71
C PRO A 39 7.66 -16.69 -13.17
N GLY A 40 6.52 -17.34 -13.43
CA GLY A 40 6.23 -18.71 -12.99
C GLY A 40 5.55 -18.85 -11.63
N GLU A 41 5.48 -17.78 -10.84
CA GLU A 41 4.73 -17.77 -9.58
C GLU A 41 3.21 -17.64 -9.79
N ASP A 42 2.44 -18.24 -8.88
CA ASP A 42 0.98 -18.29 -8.95
C ASP A 42 0.36 -16.96 -8.46
N ARG A 43 0.01 -16.11 -9.43
CA ARG A 43 -0.62 -14.80 -9.20
C ARG A 43 -2.02 -14.92 -8.59
N GLU A 44 -2.79 -15.94 -8.96
CA GLU A 44 -4.13 -16.15 -8.42
C GLU A 44 -4.07 -16.54 -6.94
N LYS A 45 -3.10 -17.38 -6.58
CA LYS A 45 -2.84 -17.74 -5.19
C LYS A 45 -2.38 -16.54 -4.38
N LEU A 46 -1.56 -15.65 -4.96
CA LEU A 46 -1.19 -14.38 -4.33
C LEU A 46 -2.43 -13.54 -4.05
N GLU A 47 -3.30 -13.32 -5.04
CA GLU A 47 -4.50 -12.48 -4.88
C GLU A 47 -5.45 -13.05 -3.81
N LYS A 48 -5.65 -14.39 -3.79
CA LYS A 48 -6.43 -15.07 -2.76
C LYS A 48 -5.81 -14.99 -1.36
N ASN A 49 -4.48 -14.89 -1.25
CA ASN A 49 -3.74 -14.90 0.02
C ASN A 49 -2.97 -13.59 0.26
N TRP A 50 -3.47 -12.48 -0.28
CA TRP A 50 -2.74 -11.22 -0.38
C TRP A 50 -2.27 -10.71 0.99
N LEU A 51 -3.07 -10.91 2.05
CA LEU A 51 -2.71 -10.51 3.41
C LEU A 51 -1.35 -11.05 3.86
N THR A 52 -1.09 -12.32 3.55
CA THR A 52 0.15 -12.99 3.93
C THR A 52 1.29 -12.63 2.98
N TRP A 53 1.02 -12.64 1.67
CA TRP A 53 2.06 -12.50 0.64
C TRP A 53 2.60 -11.07 0.50
N THR A 54 1.74 -10.08 0.74
CA THR A 54 2.09 -8.66 0.56
C THR A 54 2.61 -7.99 1.83
N GLY A 55 2.59 -8.68 2.97
CA GLY A 55 2.88 -8.09 4.27
C GLY A 55 1.73 -7.31 4.89
N ALA A 56 0.58 -7.23 4.22
CA ALA A 56 -0.63 -6.55 4.72
C ALA A 56 -1.09 -7.04 6.11
N ARG A 57 -0.95 -8.34 6.41
CA ARG A 57 -1.22 -8.88 7.75
C ARG A 57 -0.32 -8.23 8.80
N GLN A 58 0.98 -8.08 8.52
CA GLN A 58 1.93 -7.45 9.41
C GLN A 58 1.60 -5.98 9.65
N VAL A 59 1.20 -5.26 8.59
CA VAL A 59 0.69 -3.89 8.70
C VAL A 59 -0.52 -3.85 9.62
N TYR A 60 -1.50 -4.71 9.38
CA TYR A 60 -2.73 -4.73 10.17
C TYR A 60 -2.50 -5.07 11.65
N THR A 61 -1.58 -5.99 11.96
CA THR A 61 -1.35 -6.47 13.34
C THR A 61 -0.33 -5.66 14.13
N SER A 62 0.67 -5.10 13.46
CA SER A 62 1.87 -4.57 14.12
C SER A 62 2.11 -3.08 13.89
N LEU A 63 1.30 -2.42 13.03
CA LEU A 63 1.38 -0.97 12.89
C LEU A 63 1.04 -0.30 14.25
N PRO A 64 1.89 0.60 14.75
CA PRO A 64 1.61 1.34 15.98
C PRO A 64 0.25 2.05 15.91
N LYS A 65 -0.57 1.87 16.95
CA LYS A 65 -1.97 2.35 16.97
C LYS A 65 -2.09 3.86 16.78
N HIS A 66 -1.13 4.63 17.29
CA HIS A 66 -1.12 6.10 17.19
C HIS A 66 -0.89 6.60 15.75
N LEU A 67 -0.32 5.79 14.84
CA LEU A 67 -0.24 6.14 13.41
C LEU A 67 -1.63 6.20 12.76
N GLY A 68 -2.62 5.55 13.39
CA GLY A 68 -4.02 5.66 13.01
C GLY A 68 -4.34 5.00 11.68
N LEU A 69 -4.09 3.68 11.57
CA LEU A 69 -4.49 2.89 10.40
C LEU A 69 -5.96 3.15 10.06
N ARG A 70 -6.23 3.66 8.86
CA ARG A 70 -7.58 3.87 8.32
C ARG A 70 -7.94 2.82 7.29
N ARG A 71 -7.05 2.62 6.32
CA ARG A 71 -7.32 1.82 5.14
C ARG A 71 -6.08 1.04 4.72
N LEU A 72 -6.30 -0.21 4.31
CA LEU A 72 -5.31 -1.03 3.64
C LEU A 72 -5.91 -1.50 2.32
N THR A 73 -5.36 -1.08 1.18
CA THR A 73 -5.86 -1.43 -0.14
C THR A 73 -4.78 -2.10 -0.97
N PHE A 74 -5.18 -3.11 -1.73
CA PHE A 74 -4.31 -3.88 -2.58
C PHE A 74 -4.74 -3.71 -4.03
N HIS A 75 -3.80 -3.29 -4.86
CA HIS A 75 -4.04 -2.89 -6.24
C HIS A 75 -3.20 -3.69 -7.22
N LYS A 76 -3.74 -3.89 -8.41
CA LYS A 76 -3.11 -4.61 -9.52
C LYS A 76 -3.13 -3.76 -10.78
N LYS A 77 -2.05 -3.80 -11.55
CA LYS A 77 -1.94 -3.12 -12.84
C LYS A 77 -2.86 -3.79 -13.85
N LEU A 78 -3.72 -3.01 -14.51
CA LEU A 78 -4.69 -3.50 -15.51
C LEU A 78 -4.02 -4.18 -16.70
N PHE A 79 -2.95 -3.56 -17.21
CA PHE A 79 -2.19 -4.06 -18.35
C PHE A 79 -0.71 -4.20 -17.95
N PRO A 80 -0.26 -5.40 -17.55
CA PRO A 80 1.12 -5.63 -17.15
C PRO A 80 2.05 -5.64 -18.38
N ASP A 81 2.89 -4.61 -18.51
CA ASP A 81 3.89 -4.43 -19.59
C ASP A 81 5.33 -4.62 -19.08
N GLY A 82 5.49 -5.11 -17.84
CA GLY A 82 6.75 -5.14 -17.11
C GLY A 82 6.74 -4.20 -15.90
N GLY A 83 7.84 -4.15 -15.15
CA GLY A 83 7.95 -3.27 -13.98
C GLY A 83 7.07 -3.68 -12.78
N ILE A 84 6.53 -2.70 -12.07
CA ILE A 84 5.65 -2.87 -10.91
C ILE A 84 4.29 -3.37 -11.39
N THR A 85 3.81 -4.47 -10.80
CA THR A 85 2.50 -5.07 -11.15
C THR A 85 1.48 -4.88 -10.03
N TYR A 86 1.95 -4.78 -8.79
CA TYR A 86 1.11 -4.73 -7.61
C TYR A 86 1.53 -3.60 -6.68
N VAL A 87 0.54 -3.00 -6.03
CA VAL A 87 0.75 -1.94 -5.04
C VAL A 87 -0.11 -2.22 -3.83
N LEU A 88 0.52 -2.29 -2.66
CA LEU A 88 -0.15 -2.27 -1.37
C LEU A 88 -0.07 -0.86 -0.79
N MET A 89 -1.22 -0.27 -0.47
CA MET A 89 -1.32 1.06 0.13
C MET A 89 -1.92 0.97 1.53
N CYS A 90 -1.28 1.61 2.49
CA CYS A 90 -1.74 1.75 3.86
C CYS A 90 -1.92 3.23 4.17
N GLU A 91 -3.15 3.67 4.39
CA GLU A 91 -3.49 5.03 4.82
C GLU A 91 -3.50 5.12 6.34
N CYS A 92 -2.81 6.14 6.86
CA CYS A 92 -2.63 6.41 8.27
C CYS A 92 -3.01 7.87 8.58
N SER A 93 -3.87 8.09 9.56
CA SER A 93 -4.43 9.42 9.87
C SER A 93 -3.43 10.41 10.45
N ALA A 94 -2.39 9.90 11.12
CA ALA A 94 -1.44 10.69 11.90
C ALA A 94 0.02 10.36 11.53
N LEU A 95 0.26 9.76 10.36
CA LEU A 95 1.60 9.31 9.96
C LEU A 95 2.62 10.45 9.93
N VAL A 96 2.20 11.63 9.46
CA VAL A 96 3.08 12.79 9.33
C VAL A 96 3.47 13.36 10.71
N GLU A 97 2.66 13.16 11.75
CA GLU A 97 3.02 13.54 13.13
C GLU A 97 4.06 12.60 13.75
N HIS A 98 4.19 11.38 13.21
CA HIS A 98 4.96 10.28 13.78
C HIS A 98 5.93 9.65 12.76
N VAL A 99 6.55 10.48 11.91
CA VAL A 99 7.36 10.01 10.75
C VAL A 99 8.51 9.08 11.17
N THR A 100 9.21 9.37 12.26
CA THR A 100 10.33 8.55 12.73
C THR A 100 9.89 7.11 13.04
N GLU A 101 8.77 6.96 13.76
CA GLU A 101 8.21 5.64 14.10
C GLU A 101 7.68 4.92 12.85
N ALA A 102 7.06 5.68 11.93
CA ALA A 102 6.63 5.15 10.65
C ALA A 102 7.82 4.67 9.79
N LEU A 103 8.95 5.37 9.79
CA LEU A 103 10.18 4.97 9.09
C LEU A 103 10.75 3.68 9.67
N VAL A 104 10.84 3.58 11.01
CA VAL A 104 11.24 2.35 11.68
C VAL A 104 10.32 1.20 11.28
N PHE A 105 9.00 1.42 11.21
CA PHE A 105 8.07 0.40 10.74
C PHE A 105 8.30 0.02 9.26
N VAL A 106 8.56 0.99 8.38
CA VAL A 106 8.90 0.74 6.98
C VAL A 106 10.17 -0.08 6.83
N ASP A 107 11.20 0.16 7.63
CA ASP A 107 12.43 -0.64 7.59
C ASP A 107 12.19 -2.09 8.00
N HIS A 108 11.29 -2.35 8.96
CA HIS A 108 10.85 -3.71 9.27
C HIS A 108 10.11 -4.38 8.10
N LEU A 109 9.32 -3.64 7.31
CA LEU A 109 8.67 -4.18 6.12
C LEU A 109 9.69 -4.48 5.01
N ARG A 110 10.67 -3.61 4.80
CA ARG A 110 11.76 -3.81 3.84
C ARG A 110 12.60 -5.05 4.17
N ALA A 111 12.91 -5.26 5.45
CA ALA A 111 13.64 -6.45 5.92
C ALA A 111 12.88 -7.77 5.66
N ARG A 112 11.56 -7.71 5.41
CA ARG A 112 10.70 -8.85 5.08
C ARG A 112 10.45 -9.00 3.58
N CYS A 113 11.12 -8.22 2.74
CA CYS A 113 10.96 -8.21 1.29
C CYS A 113 9.51 -7.96 0.85
N CYS A 114 8.75 -7.13 1.57
CA CYS A 114 7.36 -6.77 1.22
C CYS A 114 7.25 -5.80 0.03
N GLY A 115 8.24 -5.80 -0.87
CA GLY A 115 8.34 -4.89 -2.01
C GLY A 115 9.20 -3.65 -1.75
N TYR A 116 9.17 -2.74 -2.71
CA TYR A 116 9.76 -1.41 -2.57
C TYR A 116 8.81 -0.54 -1.75
N THR A 117 9.11 -0.43 -0.45
CA THR A 117 8.27 0.29 0.51
C THR A 117 8.81 1.71 0.77
N ALA A 118 7.93 2.71 0.75
CA ALA A 118 8.24 4.09 1.10
C ALA A 118 7.05 4.81 1.76
N LEU A 119 7.35 5.97 2.35
CA LEU A 119 6.37 6.88 2.94
C LEU A 119 6.01 8.00 1.98
N TYR A 120 4.73 8.34 1.92
CA TYR A 120 4.20 9.42 1.09
C TYR A 120 3.24 10.26 1.93
N ARG A 121 3.11 11.53 1.57
CA ARG A 121 2.09 12.43 2.11
C ARG A 121 1.35 13.08 0.95
N PRO A 122 0.05 13.40 1.11
CA PRO A 122 -0.61 14.33 0.21
C PRO A 122 0.20 15.63 0.12
N VAL A 123 0.37 16.12 -1.10
CA VAL A 123 0.81 17.48 -1.36
C VAL A 123 -0.39 18.15 -1.98
N ASP A 124 -0.90 19.21 -1.35
CA ASP A 124 -1.94 20.02 -1.95
C ASP A 124 -1.42 20.52 -3.30
N ALA A 125 -2.20 20.32 -4.37
CA ALA A 125 -1.79 20.71 -5.71
C ALA A 125 -1.41 22.20 -5.74
N PHE A 126 -0.26 22.50 -6.35
CA PHE A 126 0.25 23.86 -6.53
C PHE A 126 -0.62 24.66 -7.51
#